data_AF-A0A316NL81-F1
#
_entry.id   AF-A0A316NL81-F1
#
_cell.length_a   1.000
_cell.length_b   1.000
_cell.length_c   1.000
_cell.angle_alpha   90.00
_cell.angle_beta   90.00
_cell.angle_gamma   90.00
#
_symmetry.space_group_name_H-M   'P 1'
#
loop_
_entity.id
_entity.type
_entity.pdbx_description
1 polymer ?
#
loop_
_entity_poly.entity_id
_entity_poly.type
_entity_poly.pdbx_seq_one_letter_code
_entity_poly.pdbx_strand_id
1 'polypeptide(L)'
;MACFNNGLHFEEEIDDGKGKHYFQTRVPEANADKFDIKRIDHRHHAMDAIVIACTSLNHINYMNNESGGETKRYDLKKLLCEGKDRQFTKPWETFTQDSRKALDDIVVSFKQNLRIVSRASNYYYHYVDGKKVLTKQTKGDSLSIRKPLHKATYSGLVRLPITKNEKIENTIDNPEQIVDKTIRKELKKILAGYNGSADKKKIKKYFKDRDYKLNGKDVSKVKVRVMPENAEYSSHRTSVASITTQKQLESITDTGIKKILQNHLENYGGNFEEAFSPEGISSLNDNIKLLNGGRDHKPIKCVRVSEKFSTKFPVGQVASKSKSYVEAEKGTNLFFAIYVDENGKRVFETIPLIKVVESKKLHLSAVPECNASGNKLLFSLSPGDLVYVPEEDEHVTMPLNPKRIYKMVSSGSCQCFFVPQYVATPIENIKELGPNNKSERAWDGIQIKKVCLKLETDRLGNIVKVIGHD
;
A
#
# COMPACT_ATOMS: atom_id res chain seq x y z
N MET A 1 0.47 -20.06 24.95
CA MET A 1 0.29 -19.48 23.62
C MET A 1 -0.06 -17.96 23.59
N ALA A 2 0.77 -17.06 24.12
CA ALA A 2 0.77 -15.60 23.84
C ALA A 2 1.84 -14.86 24.68
N CYS A 3 3.09 -14.82 24.20
CA CYS A 3 4.00 -13.74 24.57
C CYS A 3 3.87 -12.65 23.51
N PHE A 4 3.45 -11.44 23.92
CA PHE A 4 3.46 -10.26 23.07
C PHE A 4 4.33 -9.20 23.74
N ASN A 5 5.25 -8.62 22.98
CA ASN A 5 6.26 -7.69 23.47
C ASN A 5 5.63 -6.41 24.04
N ASN A 6 6.35 -5.74 24.95
CA ASN A 6 5.95 -4.66 25.89
C ASN A 6 5.47 -5.11 27.29
N GLY A 7 5.80 -6.34 27.73
CA GLY A 7 5.43 -6.80 29.08
C GLY A 7 3.94 -7.12 29.25
N LEU A 8 3.20 -7.18 28.15
CA LEU A 8 1.79 -7.56 28.12
C LEU A 8 1.69 -9.09 28.10
N HIS A 9 1.70 -9.67 29.29
CA HIS A 9 1.41 -11.09 29.49
C HIS A 9 -0.10 -11.30 29.44
N PHE A 10 -0.56 -11.84 28.31
CA PHE A 10 -1.96 -12.20 28.11
C PHE A 10 -2.22 -13.67 28.39
N GLU A 11 -1.33 -14.32 29.13
CA GLU A 11 -1.50 -15.69 29.59
C GLU A 11 -1.12 -15.84 31.05
N GLU A 12 -1.97 -16.54 31.77
CA GLU A 12 -1.72 -16.96 33.14
C GLU A 12 -1.71 -18.49 33.17
N GLU A 13 -0.65 -19.05 33.73
CA GLU A 13 -0.66 -20.43 34.18
C GLU A 13 -1.33 -20.45 35.54
N ILE A 14 -2.41 -21.22 35.65
CA ILE A 14 -3.16 -21.36 36.87
C ILE A 14 -2.96 -22.78 37.38
N ASP A 15 -2.42 -22.89 38.58
CA ASP A 15 -2.38 -24.12 39.36
C ASP A 15 -3.63 -24.15 40.25
N ASP A 16 -4.43 -25.21 40.13
CA ASP A 16 -5.63 -25.40 40.96
C ASP A 16 -5.34 -25.83 42.40
N GLY A 17 -4.05 -25.98 42.76
CA GLY A 17 -3.60 -26.45 44.06
C GLY A 17 -3.84 -27.94 44.29
N LYS A 18 -4.27 -28.67 43.26
CA LYS A 18 -4.48 -30.13 43.25
C LYS A 18 -3.59 -30.82 42.22
N GLY A 19 -2.53 -30.14 41.77
CA GLY A 19 -1.57 -30.63 40.78
C GLY A 19 -2.03 -30.47 39.33
N LYS A 20 -3.16 -29.79 39.06
CA LYS A 20 -3.61 -29.52 37.70
C LYS A 20 -3.27 -28.11 37.30
N HIS A 21 -2.45 -28.02 36.26
CA HIS A 21 -2.14 -26.78 35.58
C HIS A 21 -3.08 -26.61 34.38
N TYR A 22 -3.59 -25.39 34.20
CA TYR A 22 -4.28 -24.97 32.99
C TYR A 22 -3.85 -23.56 32.58
N PHE A 23 -3.94 -23.29 31.28
CA PHE A 23 -3.51 -22.02 30.70
C PHE A 23 -4.72 -21.23 30.26
N GLN A 24 -4.80 -19.97 30.69
CA GLN A 24 -5.87 -19.07 30.29
C GLN A 24 -5.29 -17.88 29.54
N THR A 25 -5.72 -17.70 28.29
CA THR A 25 -5.46 -16.48 27.54
C THR A 25 -6.44 -15.40 28.00
N ARG A 26 -5.92 -14.24 28.43
CA ARG A 26 -6.70 -13.06 28.84
C ARG A 26 -6.40 -11.89 27.92
N VAL A 27 -7.45 -11.26 27.41
CA VAL A 27 -7.36 -10.00 26.64
C VAL A 27 -7.76 -8.85 27.59
N PRO A 28 -7.21 -7.62 27.45
CA PRO A 28 -7.65 -6.49 28.27
C PRO A 28 -9.18 -6.32 28.18
N GLU A 29 -9.84 -6.08 29.31
CA GLU A 29 -11.32 -6.00 29.38
C GLU A 29 -11.90 -5.02 28.35
N ALA A 30 -11.23 -3.89 28.12
CA ALA A 30 -11.61 -2.88 27.13
C ALA A 30 -11.71 -3.42 25.68
N ASN A 31 -11.09 -4.56 25.41
CA ASN A 31 -11.04 -5.21 24.10
C ASN A 31 -11.71 -6.59 24.07
N ALA A 32 -12.13 -7.15 25.22
CA ALA A 32 -12.61 -8.53 25.31
C ALA A 32 -13.79 -8.83 24.35
N ASP A 33 -14.73 -7.90 24.20
CA ASP A 33 -15.91 -8.05 23.33
C ASP A 33 -15.57 -8.05 21.83
N LYS A 34 -14.36 -7.63 21.45
CA LYS A 34 -13.95 -7.46 20.05
C LYS A 34 -13.18 -8.66 19.48
N PHE A 35 -12.83 -9.64 20.31
CA PHE A 35 -11.94 -10.73 19.90
C PHE A 35 -12.51 -12.10 20.20
N ASP A 36 -12.42 -12.99 19.20
CA ASP A 36 -12.35 -14.41 19.47
C ASP A 36 -10.92 -14.72 19.92
N ILE A 37 -10.72 -14.87 21.23
CA ILE A 37 -9.42 -15.04 21.89
C ILE A 37 -8.62 -16.18 21.26
N LYS A 38 -9.28 -17.23 20.74
CA LYS A 38 -8.59 -18.35 20.09
C LYS A 38 -7.95 -17.97 18.76
N ARG A 39 -8.49 -16.97 18.04
CA ARG A 39 -8.11 -16.65 16.66
C ARG A 39 -7.02 -15.59 16.53
N ILE A 40 -6.44 -15.15 17.64
CA ILE A 40 -5.33 -14.18 17.64
C ILE A 40 -3.97 -14.83 17.33
N ASP A 41 -3.85 -16.14 17.54
CA ASP A 41 -2.65 -16.95 17.24
C ASP A 41 -2.98 -18.02 16.19
N HIS A 42 -2.23 -18.11 15.09
CA HIS A 42 -2.45 -19.08 14.01
C HIS A 42 -2.36 -20.55 14.45
N ARG A 43 -1.64 -20.84 15.54
CA ARG A 43 -1.41 -22.19 16.04
C ARG A 43 -2.65 -22.80 16.71
N HIS A 44 -3.73 -22.04 16.91
CA HIS A 44 -5.00 -22.58 17.40
C HIS A 44 -5.55 -23.70 16.50
N HIS A 45 -5.28 -23.68 15.19
CA HIS A 45 -5.65 -24.77 14.29
C HIS A 45 -4.98 -26.10 14.68
N ALA A 46 -3.73 -26.06 15.13
CA ALA A 46 -3.03 -27.23 15.62
C ALA A 46 -3.57 -27.65 17.00
N MET A 47 -3.92 -26.69 17.86
CA MET A 47 -4.59 -26.97 19.13
C MET A 47 -5.92 -27.71 18.92
N ASP A 48 -6.76 -27.23 18.00
CA ASP A 48 -8.01 -27.89 17.64
C ASP A 48 -7.76 -29.31 17.09
N ALA A 49 -6.73 -29.48 16.26
CA ALA A 49 -6.36 -30.81 15.73
C ALA A 49 -5.91 -31.78 16.83
N ILE A 50 -5.15 -31.32 17.83
CA ILE A 50 -4.77 -32.14 19.00
C ILE A 50 -6.01 -32.58 19.77
N VAL A 51 -6.94 -31.64 20.05
CA VAL A 51 -8.20 -31.96 20.75
C VAL A 51 -9.04 -32.96 19.96
N ILE A 52 -9.17 -32.78 18.64
CA ILE A 52 -9.88 -33.71 17.76
C ILE A 52 -9.23 -35.09 17.80
N ALA A 53 -7.90 -35.18 17.74
CA ALA A 53 -7.18 -36.46 17.79
C ALA A 53 -7.41 -37.22 19.10
N CYS A 54 -7.60 -36.51 20.22
CA CYS A 54 -7.91 -37.10 21.52
C CYS A 54 -9.42 -37.34 21.73
N THR A 55 -10.28 -36.90 20.81
CA THR A 55 -11.73 -37.06 20.91
C THR A 55 -12.13 -38.45 20.43
N SER A 56 -12.81 -39.22 21.28
CA SER A 56 -13.34 -40.55 20.94
C SER A 56 -14.83 -40.52 20.57
N LEU A 57 -15.34 -41.62 20.00
CA LEU A 57 -16.76 -41.77 19.69
C LEU A 57 -17.66 -41.58 20.93
N ASN A 58 -17.18 -41.99 22.10
CA ASN A 58 -17.89 -41.80 23.37
C ASN A 58 -18.05 -40.31 23.72
N HIS A 59 -17.03 -39.48 23.43
CA HIS A 59 -17.13 -38.03 23.61
C HIS A 59 -18.21 -37.43 22.71
N ILE A 60 -18.23 -37.81 21.43
CA ILE A 60 -19.23 -37.34 20.45
C ILE A 60 -20.64 -37.74 20.90
N ASN A 61 -20.81 -39.02 21.25
CA ASN A 61 -22.06 -39.56 21.75
C ASN A 61 -22.55 -38.83 23.01
N TYR A 62 -21.66 -38.59 23.97
CA TYR A 62 -22.01 -37.84 25.19
C TYR A 62 -22.47 -36.41 24.87
N MET A 63 -21.69 -35.67 24.08
CA MET A 63 -22.04 -34.28 23.71
C MET A 63 -23.37 -34.19 22.95
N ASN A 64 -23.63 -35.09 22.00
CA ASN A 64 -24.88 -35.11 21.25
C ASN A 64 -26.10 -35.37 22.15
N ASN A 65 -25.97 -36.24 23.16
CA ASN A 65 -27.06 -36.51 24.10
C ASN A 65 -27.28 -35.34 25.07
N GLU A 66 -26.21 -34.69 25.54
CA GLU A 66 -26.30 -33.47 26.35
C GLU A 66 -26.93 -32.29 25.60
N SER A 67 -26.78 -32.23 24.28
CA SER A 67 -27.42 -31.20 23.43
C SER A 67 -28.85 -31.56 22.99
N GLY A 68 -29.20 -32.85 22.92
CA GLY A 68 -30.47 -33.36 22.36
C GLY A 68 -31.61 -33.57 23.35
N GLY A 69 -31.37 -33.45 24.66
CA GLY A 69 -32.41 -33.20 25.66
C GLY A 69 -33.27 -34.36 26.17
N GLU A 70 -33.23 -35.57 25.61
CA GLU A 70 -34.19 -36.62 26.01
C GLU A 70 -33.67 -37.66 27.02
N THR A 71 -32.36 -37.92 27.11
CA THR A 71 -31.81 -38.89 28.09
C THR A 71 -30.40 -38.53 28.55
N LYS A 72 -30.22 -38.33 29.87
CA LYS A 72 -28.90 -38.06 30.47
C LYS A 72 -28.06 -39.34 30.53
N ARG A 73 -26.93 -39.37 29.81
CA ARG A 73 -25.99 -40.50 29.79
C ARG A 73 -24.99 -40.44 30.94
N TYR A 74 -25.46 -40.81 32.14
CA TYR A 74 -24.65 -40.84 33.36
C TYR A 74 -23.47 -41.81 33.29
N ASP A 75 -23.61 -42.89 32.52
CA ASP A 75 -22.56 -43.87 32.19
C ASP A 75 -21.37 -43.20 31.50
N LEU A 76 -21.63 -42.44 30.42
CA LEU A 76 -20.60 -41.70 29.69
C LEU A 76 -20.08 -40.52 30.50
N LYS A 77 -20.92 -39.85 31.30
CA LYS A 77 -20.47 -38.81 32.23
C LYS A 77 -19.43 -39.37 33.20
N LYS A 78 -19.69 -40.52 33.83
CA LYS A 78 -18.77 -41.14 34.79
C LYS A 78 -17.45 -41.58 34.14
N LEU A 79 -17.52 -42.02 32.88
CA LEU A 79 -16.34 -42.45 32.13
C LEU A 79 -15.48 -41.27 31.65
N LEU A 80 -16.11 -40.17 31.23
CA LEU A 80 -15.43 -39.09 30.50
C LEU A 80 -15.20 -37.83 31.34
N CYS A 81 -16.01 -37.57 32.37
CA CYS A 81 -15.99 -36.29 33.09
C CYS A 81 -15.54 -36.42 34.56
N GLU A 82 -14.83 -35.41 35.03
CA GLU A 82 -14.41 -35.27 36.42
C GLU A 82 -15.43 -34.46 37.21
N GLY A 83 -16.48 -35.14 37.69
CA GLY A 83 -17.47 -34.59 38.64
C GLY A 83 -18.51 -33.65 38.02
N LYS A 84 -18.09 -32.57 37.34
CA LYS A 84 -19.00 -31.59 36.70
C LYS A 84 -19.32 -31.96 35.26
N ASP A 85 -20.52 -31.58 34.82
CA ASP A 85 -20.93 -31.76 33.42
C ASP A 85 -19.98 -30.98 32.50
N ARG A 86 -19.57 -31.62 31.39
CA ARG A 86 -18.64 -31.07 30.37
C ARG A 86 -17.22 -30.75 30.87
N GLN A 87 -16.85 -31.21 32.07
CA GLN A 87 -15.48 -31.18 32.54
C GLN A 87 -14.79 -32.50 32.17
N PHE A 88 -14.31 -32.60 30.94
CA PHE A 88 -13.66 -33.81 30.44
C PHE A 88 -12.34 -34.12 31.16
N THR A 89 -12.10 -35.40 31.39
CA THR A 89 -10.84 -35.92 31.92
C THR A 89 -9.75 -35.72 30.87
N LYS A 90 -8.57 -35.25 31.29
CA LYS A 90 -7.44 -35.11 30.38
C LYS A 90 -7.05 -36.49 29.81
N PRO A 91 -6.66 -36.59 28.53
CA PRO A 91 -6.17 -37.84 27.95
C PRO A 91 -4.99 -38.47 28.72
N TRP A 92 -4.14 -37.63 29.31
CA TRP A 92 -3.11 -37.99 30.29
C TRP A 92 -2.79 -36.78 31.18
N GLU A 93 -2.03 -36.98 32.27
CA GLU A 93 -1.83 -35.99 33.33
C GLU A 93 -1.22 -34.66 32.84
N THR A 94 -0.13 -34.75 32.07
CA THR A 94 0.64 -33.62 31.52
C THR A 94 0.12 -33.11 30.17
N PHE A 95 -1.07 -33.54 29.72
CA PHE A 95 -1.61 -33.24 28.39
C PHE A 95 -1.54 -31.77 28.00
N THR A 96 -1.90 -30.88 28.93
CA THR A 96 -1.89 -29.43 28.72
C THR A 96 -0.48 -28.86 28.54
N GLN A 97 0.50 -29.35 29.28
CA GLN A 97 1.89 -28.93 29.24
C GLN A 97 2.57 -29.46 27.98
N ASP A 98 2.36 -30.73 27.66
CA ASP A 98 2.90 -31.37 26.46
C ASP A 98 2.33 -30.72 25.19
N SER A 99 1.02 -30.45 25.18
CA SER A 99 0.37 -29.72 24.08
C SER A 99 0.95 -28.32 23.94
N ARG A 100 1.16 -27.58 25.04
CA ARG A 100 1.76 -26.24 25.00
C ARG A 100 3.16 -26.28 24.40
N LYS A 101 4.02 -27.19 24.87
CA LYS A 101 5.39 -27.35 24.37
C LYS A 101 5.39 -27.68 22.88
N ALA A 102 4.59 -28.65 22.46
CA ALA A 102 4.46 -29.02 21.06
C ALA A 102 4.00 -27.84 20.20
N LEU A 103 3.02 -27.06 20.67
CA LEU A 103 2.53 -25.87 19.96
C LEU A 103 3.55 -24.72 19.91
N ASP A 104 4.38 -24.56 20.93
CA ASP A 104 5.46 -23.55 20.95
C ASP A 104 6.58 -23.86 19.95
N ASP A 105 6.76 -25.14 19.60
CA ASP A 105 7.74 -25.61 18.61
C ASP A 105 7.23 -25.55 17.15
N ILE A 106 5.93 -25.27 16.93
CA ILE A 106 5.35 -25.25 15.57
C ILE A 106 5.81 -24.04 14.76
N VAL A 107 6.25 -24.32 13.54
CA VAL A 107 6.41 -23.33 12.47
C VAL A 107 5.18 -23.37 11.56
N VAL A 108 4.45 -22.26 11.51
CA VAL A 108 3.23 -22.10 10.72
C VAL A 108 3.59 -21.93 9.24
N SER A 109 3.14 -22.84 8.40
CA SER A 109 3.29 -22.75 6.95
C SER A 109 2.20 -21.84 6.35
N PHE A 110 2.58 -20.99 5.40
CA PHE A 110 1.65 -20.07 4.73
C PHE A 110 1.56 -20.39 3.24
N LYS A 111 0.34 -20.56 2.74
CA LYS A 111 0.11 -20.77 1.30
C LYS A 111 0.43 -19.49 0.52
N GLN A 112 1.43 -19.57 -0.34
CA GLN A 112 1.84 -18.45 -1.18
C GLN A 112 1.11 -18.46 -2.54
N ASN A 113 0.69 -17.28 -2.99
CA ASN A 113 0.03 -17.08 -4.29
C ASN A 113 0.95 -16.31 -5.25
N LEU A 114 2.12 -16.88 -5.57
CA LEU A 114 3.15 -16.24 -6.40
C LEU A 114 2.88 -16.33 -7.92
N ARG A 115 1.89 -17.12 -8.35
CA ARG A 115 1.58 -17.31 -9.76
C ARG A 115 0.92 -16.07 -10.35
N ILE A 116 1.73 -15.23 -11.02
CA ILE A 116 1.29 -13.99 -11.67
C ILE A 116 0.78 -14.24 -13.09
N VAL A 117 1.52 -15.05 -13.85
CA VAL A 117 1.23 -15.32 -15.27
C VAL A 117 0.76 -16.76 -15.42
N SER A 118 -0.33 -16.96 -16.15
CA SER A 118 -0.77 -18.29 -16.61
C SER A 118 -0.96 -18.29 -18.12
N ARG A 119 -0.94 -19.48 -18.72
CA ARG A 119 -1.38 -19.61 -20.11
C ARG A 119 -2.89 -19.46 -20.17
N ALA A 120 -3.37 -18.58 -21.05
CA ALA A 120 -4.77 -18.47 -21.42
C ALA A 120 -5.06 -19.46 -22.55
N SER A 121 -6.27 -20.02 -22.55
CA SER A 121 -6.78 -20.83 -23.65
C SER A 121 -8.06 -20.17 -24.15
N ASN A 122 -7.91 -19.28 -25.13
CA ASN A 122 -9.04 -18.60 -25.74
C ASN A 122 -9.54 -19.41 -26.93
N TYR A 123 -10.85 -19.54 -27.03
CA TYR A 123 -11.54 -20.11 -28.18
C TYR A 123 -12.46 -19.04 -28.76
N TYR A 124 -12.53 -18.97 -30.08
CA TYR A 124 -13.41 -18.04 -30.77
C TYR A 124 -14.17 -18.77 -31.89
N TYR A 125 -15.38 -18.29 -32.15
CA TYR A 125 -16.17 -18.75 -33.27
C TYR A 125 -15.81 -17.95 -34.52
N HIS A 126 -15.63 -18.62 -35.64
CA HIS A 126 -15.55 -18.00 -36.96
C HIS A 126 -16.18 -18.92 -38.01
N TYR A 127 -16.46 -18.38 -39.19
CA TYR A 127 -17.03 -19.16 -40.28
C TYR A 127 -15.93 -19.67 -41.20
N VAL A 128 -15.94 -20.96 -41.47
CA VAL A 128 -15.14 -21.61 -42.52
C VAL A 128 -16.14 -22.36 -43.39
N ASP A 129 -16.14 -22.06 -44.69
CA ASP A 129 -17.05 -22.65 -45.68
C ASP A 129 -18.54 -22.57 -45.29
N GLY A 130 -18.97 -21.40 -44.77
CA GLY A 130 -20.35 -21.15 -44.37
C GLY A 130 -20.79 -21.84 -43.06
N LYS A 131 -19.93 -22.66 -42.44
CA LYS A 131 -20.19 -23.31 -41.14
C LYS A 131 -19.48 -22.58 -40.01
N LYS A 132 -20.19 -22.38 -38.90
CA LYS A 132 -19.63 -21.77 -37.69
C LYS A 132 -18.78 -22.79 -36.94
N VAL A 133 -17.48 -22.57 -36.86
CA VAL A 133 -16.51 -23.45 -36.21
C VAL A 133 -15.92 -22.76 -34.99
N LEU A 134 -15.79 -23.51 -33.88
CA LEU A 134 -15.08 -23.08 -32.68
C LEU A 134 -13.60 -23.47 -32.82
N THR A 135 -12.70 -22.51 -32.78
CA THR A 135 -11.26 -22.77 -32.94
C THR A 135 -10.46 -22.10 -31.84
N LYS A 136 -9.39 -22.77 -31.43
CA LYS A 136 -8.45 -22.23 -30.44
C LYS A 136 -7.66 -21.09 -31.06
N GLN A 137 -7.56 -19.97 -30.36
CA GLN A 137 -6.70 -18.88 -30.75
C GLN A 137 -5.24 -19.30 -30.61
N THR A 138 -4.51 -19.36 -31.73
CA THR A 138 -3.07 -19.68 -31.78
C THR A 138 -2.19 -18.44 -32.00
N LYS A 139 -2.79 -17.33 -32.46
CA LYS A 139 -2.07 -16.08 -32.75
C LYS A 139 -1.96 -15.19 -31.50
N GLY A 140 -0.73 -14.80 -31.18
CA GLY A 140 -0.36 -13.89 -30.10
C GLY A 140 0.00 -14.58 -28.78
N ASP A 141 0.54 -13.80 -27.84
CA ASP A 141 0.91 -14.28 -26.51
C ASP A 141 -0.35 -14.65 -25.72
N SER A 142 -0.63 -15.95 -25.61
CA SER A 142 -1.77 -16.47 -24.86
C SER A 142 -1.46 -16.51 -23.36
N LEU A 143 -1.19 -15.35 -22.76
CA LEU A 143 -0.85 -15.18 -21.35
C LEU A 143 -1.94 -14.38 -20.62
N SER A 144 -2.41 -14.89 -19.48
CA SER A 144 -3.31 -14.21 -18.56
C SER A 144 -2.56 -13.75 -17.32
N ILE A 145 -2.82 -12.52 -16.89
CA ILE A 145 -2.23 -11.90 -15.70
C ILE A 145 -3.25 -11.99 -14.58
N ARG A 146 -2.84 -12.52 -13.43
CA ARG A 146 -3.73 -12.86 -12.30
C ARG A 146 -3.88 -11.77 -11.24
N LYS A 147 -3.30 -10.59 -11.47
CA LYS A 147 -3.38 -9.44 -10.56
C LYS A 147 -3.61 -8.15 -11.36
N PRO A 148 -4.29 -7.15 -10.78
CA PRO A 148 -4.42 -5.85 -11.41
C PRO A 148 -3.03 -5.24 -11.67
N LEU A 149 -2.79 -4.69 -12.86
CA LEU A 149 -1.51 -4.07 -13.20
C LEU A 149 -1.43 -2.60 -12.76
N HIS A 150 -2.56 -1.90 -12.88
CA HIS A 150 -2.65 -0.47 -12.70
C HIS A 150 -4.01 -0.09 -12.13
N LYS A 151 -4.07 1.11 -11.54
CA LYS A 151 -5.33 1.71 -11.08
C LYS A 151 -6.28 1.93 -12.26
N ALA A 152 -7.58 1.94 -11.97
CA ALA A 152 -8.61 2.25 -12.96
C ALA A 152 -8.59 3.73 -13.42
N THR A 153 -7.83 4.60 -12.75
CA THR A 153 -7.73 6.03 -13.07
C THR A 153 -6.74 6.27 -14.21
N TYR A 154 -7.26 6.77 -15.32
CA TYR A 154 -6.47 7.19 -16.47
C TYR A 154 -6.16 8.68 -16.38
N SER A 155 -4.94 9.04 -16.76
CA SER A 155 -4.47 10.41 -16.77
C SER A 155 -3.83 10.79 -18.10
N GLY A 156 -3.90 12.08 -18.43
CA GLY A 156 -3.24 12.67 -19.59
C GLY A 156 -2.18 13.66 -19.16
N LEU A 157 -1.09 13.76 -19.92
CA LEU A 157 -0.08 14.80 -19.71
C LEU A 157 -0.69 16.19 -19.87
N VAL A 158 -0.31 17.11 -19.00
CA VAL A 158 -0.77 18.50 -19.02
C VAL A 158 0.42 19.43 -18.78
N ARG A 159 0.46 20.52 -19.55
CA ARG A 159 1.38 21.64 -19.32
C ARG A 159 0.65 22.69 -18.49
N LEU A 160 1.15 22.95 -17.29
CA LEU A 160 0.58 23.96 -16.41
C LEU A 160 1.49 25.19 -16.38
N PRO A 161 0.94 26.40 -16.41
CA PRO A 161 1.73 27.61 -16.37
C PRO A 161 2.42 27.75 -15.02
N ILE A 162 3.72 28.04 -15.05
CA ILE A 162 4.52 28.27 -13.86
C ILE A 162 4.71 29.77 -13.70
N THR A 163 4.58 30.26 -12.46
CA THR A 163 4.90 31.65 -12.13
C THR A 163 6.31 31.69 -11.56
N LYS A 164 7.21 32.43 -12.19
CA LYS A 164 8.57 32.65 -11.71
C LYS A 164 8.92 34.14 -11.68
N ASN A 165 9.88 34.49 -10.83
CA ASN A 165 10.44 35.84 -10.80
C ASN A 165 11.56 35.94 -11.85
N GLU A 166 11.40 36.84 -12.80
CA GLU A 166 12.37 37.09 -13.88
C GLU A 166 12.79 38.55 -13.85
N LYS A 167 14.02 38.82 -14.29
CA LYS A 167 14.49 40.20 -14.42
C LYS A 167 13.72 40.88 -15.55
N ILE A 168 13.32 42.13 -15.37
CA ILE A 168 12.51 42.85 -16.36
C ILE A 168 13.18 42.90 -17.75
N GLU A 169 14.51 42.96 -17.79
CA GLU A 169 15.31 42.90 -19.02
C GLU A 169 15.11 41.61 -19.83
N ASN A 170 14.80 40.47 -19.20
CA ASN A 170 14.54 39.21 -19.90
C ASN A 170 13.12 39.12 -20.47
N THR A 171 12.22 40.02 -20.04
CA THR A 171 10.80 39.97 -20.43
C THR A 171 10.51 40.76 -21.71
N ILE A 172 11.52 41.42 -22.30
CA ILE A 172 11.42 42.20 -23.53
C ILE A 172 10.95 41.35 -24.70
N ASP A 173 11.46 40.12 -24.80
CA ASP A 173 11.16 39.19 -25.89
C ASP A 173 9.69 38.71 -25.83
N ASN A 174 9.12 38.63 -24.62
CA ASN A 174 7.74 38.19 -24.39
C ASN A 174 7.03 38.99 -23.28
N PRO A 175 6.68 40.27 -23.50
CA PRO A 175 6.11 41.15 -22.46
C PRO A 175 4.75 40.65 -21.95
N GLU A 176 4.01 39.90 -22.77
CA GLU A 176 2.69 39.34 -22.41
C GLU A 176 2.75 38.36 -21.23
N GLN A 177 3.93 37.78 -20.94
CA GLN A 177 4.10 36.84 -19.85
C GLN A 177 4.07 37.52 -18.47
N ILE A 178 4.27 38.85 -18.39
CA ILE A 178 4.25 39.58 -17.11
C ILE A 178 2.87 39.53 -16.50
N VAL A 179 2.74 39.05 -15.26
CA VAL A 179 1.44 38.86 -14.60
C VAL A 179 0.74 40.19 -14.28
N ASP A 180 1.49 41.20 -13.83
CA ASP A 180 0.93 42.51 -13.50
C ASP A 180 0.59 43.31 -14.78
N LYS A 181 -0.70 43.60 -14.95
CA LYS A 181 -1.23 44.34 -16.12
C LYS A 181 -0.68 45.77 -16.21
N THR A 182 -0.38 46.41 -15.08
CA THR A 182 0.13 47.79 -15.04
C THR A 182 1.55 47.83 -15.61
N ILE A 183 2.44 47.03 -15.03
CA ILE A 183 3.82 46.84 -15.49
C ILE A 183 3.87 46.40 -16.95
N ARG A 184 2.99 45.46 -17.35
CA ARG A 184 2.90 44.99 -18.73
C ARG A 184 2.56 46.11 -19.72
N LYS A 185 1.55 46.94 -19.41
CA LYS A 185 1.16 48.06 -20.28
C LYS A 185 2.28 49.09 -20.41
N GLU A 186 2.98 49.38 -19.33
CA GLU A 186 4.06 50.37 -19.31
C GLU A 186 5.30 49.87 -20.02
N LEU A 187 5.70 48.61 -19.82
CA LEU A 187 6.79 48.01 -20.58
C LEU A 187 6.50 48.06 -22.08
N LYS A 188 5.26 47.77 -22.51
CA LYS A 188 4.86 47.91 -23.92
C LYS A 188 4.96 49.35 -24.43
N LYS A 189 4.54 50.35 -23.63
CA LYS A 189 4.70 51.77 -24.00
C LYS A 189 6.17 52.14 -24.17
N ILE A 190 7.03 51.70 -23.25
CA ILE A 190 8.47 51.93 -23.32
C ILE A 190 9.05 51.28 -24.58
N LEU A 191 8.72 50.02 -24.85
CA LEU A 191 9.19 49.29 -26.04
C LEU A 191 8.71 49.93 -27.35
N ALA A 192 7.47 50.43 -27.38
CA ALA A 192 6.94 51.17 -28.53
C ALA A 192 7.72 52.46 -28.80
N GLY A 193 8.16 53.17 -27.76
CA GLY A 193 9.01 54.37 -27.89
C GLY A 193 10.40 54.12 -28.50
N TYR A 194 10.85 52.86 -28.56
CA TYR A 194 12.13 52.49 -29.18
C TYR A 194 12.00 52.01 -30.65
N ASN A 195 10.81 52.08 -31.27
CA ASN A 195 10.55 51.71 -32.67
C ASN A 195 11.15 50.35 -33.09
N GLY A 196 11.06 49.34 -32.21
CA GLY A 196 11.60 47.99 -32.50
C GLY A 196 13.12 47.84 -32.35
N SER A 197 13.86 48.88 -31.96
CA SER A 197 15.32 48.84 -31.71
C SER A 197 15.70 48.58 -30.23
N ALA A 198 14.73 48.12 -29.44
CA ALA A 198 14.91 47.85 -28.02
C ALA A 198 15.74 46.57 -27.81
N ASP A 199 16.96 46.73 -27.31
CA ASP A 199 17.85 45.62 -26.93
C ASP A 199 17.88 45.48 -25.39
N LYS A 200 18.17 44.26 -24.90
CA LYS A 200 18.33 43.93 -23.47
C LYS A 200 19.25 44.92 -22.75
N LYS A 201 20.34 45.34 -23.40
CA LYS A 201 21.28 46.33 -22.84
C LYS A 201 20.67 47.72 -22.67
N LYS A 202 19.87 48.18 -23.63
CA LYS A 202 19.22 49.51 -23.58
C LYS A 202 18.14 49.56 -22.51
N ILE A 203 17.33 48.52 -22.41
CA ILE A 203 16.27 48.42 -21.38
C ILE A 203 16.88 48.27 -19.99
N LYS A 204 17.95 47.48 -19.85
CA LYS A 204 18.72 47.41 -18.60
C LYS A 204 19.24 48.78 -18.17
N LYS A 205 19.79 49.57 -19.11
CA LYS A 205 20.22 50.95 -18.84
C LYS A 205 19.04 51.84 -18.43
N TYR A 206 17.93 51.80 -19.18
CA TYR A 206 16.72 52.57 -18.91
C TYR A 206 16.17 52.37 -17.49
N PHE A 207 16.13 51.11 -17.01
CA PHE A 207 15.66 50.78 -15.67
C PHE A 207 16.72 51.04 -14.59
N LYS A 208 18.02 50.84 -14.89
CA LYS A 208 19.11 51.16 -13.97
C LYS A 208 19.17 52.67 -13.67
N ASP A 209 18.99 53.52 -14.68
CA ASP A 209 18.99 54.98 -14.56
C ASP A 209 17.77 55.50 -13.75
N ARG A 210 16.75 54.64 -13.54
CA ARG A 210 15.52 54.94 -12.79
C ARG A 210 15.38 54.10 -11.51
N ASP A 211 16.48 53.51 -11.04
CA ASP A 211 16.52 52.70 -9.82
C ASP A 211 15.46 51.56 -9.79
N TYR A 212 15.16 51.01 -10.97
CA TYR A 212 14.13 49.97 -11.17
C TYR A 212 12.75 50.34 -10.57
N LYS A 213 12.43 51.62 -10.47
CA LYS A 213 11.13 52.11 -9.99
C LYS A 213 10.21 52.43 -11.16
N LEU A 214 9.03 51.85 -11.14
CA LEU A 214 7.97 52.08 -12.11
C LEU A 214 6.67 52.37 -11.32
N ASN A 215 6.20 53.61 -11.37
CA ASN A 215 5.08 54.12 -10.55
C ASN A 215 5.21 53.80 -9.05
N GLY A 216 6.41 53.97 -8.48
CA GLY A 216 6.68 53.69 -7.06
C GLY A 216 6.79 52.21 -6.70
N LYS A 217 6.64 51.28 -7.65
CA LYS A 217 6.87 49.84 -7.46
C LYS A 217 8.26 49.45 -7.94
N ASP A 218 8.94 48.59 -7.18
CA ASP A 218 10.18 47.93 -7.61
C ASP A 218 9.86 46.88 -8.70
N VAL A 219 10.49 47.05 -9.86
CA VAL A 219 10.35 46.16 -11.03
C VAL A 219 11.66 45.46 -11.40
N SER A 220 12.64 45.44 -10.50
CA SER A 220 13.91 44.70 -10.68
C SER A 220 13.67 43.24 -11.04
N LYS A 221 12.67 42.62 -10.40
CA LYS A 221 12.14 41.30 -10.73
C LYS A 221 10.62 41.38 -10.87
N VAL A 222 10.13 40.91 -12.01
CA VAL A 222 8.70 40.84 -12.31
C VAL A 222 8.24 39.39 -12.32
N LYS A 223 7.03 39.14 -11.82
CA LYS A 223 6.40 37.82 -11.91
C LYS A 223 5.97 37.58 -13.36
N VAL A 224 6.52 36.55 -13.98
CA VAL A 224 6.11 36.09 -15.30
C VAL A 224 5.43 34.73 -15.22
N ARG A 225 4.41 34.54 -16.05
CA ARG A 225 3.68 33.28 -16.22
C ARG A 225 4.14 32.65 -17.54
N VAL A 226 4.88 31.55 -17.44
CA VAL A 226 5.47 30.85 -18.58
C VAL A 226 4.86 29.46 -18.69
N MET A 227 4.57 29.03 -19.91
CA MET A 227 4.21 27.64 -20.18
C MET A 227 5.50 26.82 -20.36
N PRO A 228 5.69 25.74 -19.60
CA PRO A 228 6.84 24.87 -19.80
C PRO A 228 6.75 24.18 -21.17
N GLU A 229 7.90 23.95 -21.80
CA GLU A 229 7.99 23.23 -23.08
C GLU A 229 7.57 21.77 -22.94
N ASN A 230 7.95 21.13 -21.83
CA ASN A 230 7.61 19.75 -21.52
C ASN A 230 6.48 19.66 -20.48
N ALA A 231 5.67 18.62 -20.58
CA ALA A 231 4.62 18.36 -19.60
C ALA A 231 5.22 17.68 -18.36
N GLU A 232 5.31 18.41 -17.26
CA GLU A 232 5.79 17.88 -15.96
C GLU A 232 4.67 17.28 -15.10
N TYR A 233 3.42 17.53 -15.50
CA TYR A 233 2.24 17.12 -14.76
C TYR A 233 1.37 16.20 -15.60
N SER A 234 0.60 15.39 -14.90
CA SER A 234 -0.52 14.64 -15.45
C SER A 234 -1.80 15.07 -14.76
N SER A 235 -2.92 14.94 -15.47
CA SER A 235 -4.23 15.29 -14.94
C SER A 235 -5.25 14.18 -15.18
N HIS A 236 -6.17 14.05 -14.24
CA HIS A 236 -7.33 13.18 -14.32
C HIS A 236 -8.56 13.92 -13.78
N ARG A 237 -9.76 13.43 -14.08
CA ARG A 237 -11.00 14.01 -13.55
C ARG A 237 -11.38 13.33 -12.24
N THR A 238 -11.77 14.13 -11.25
CA THR A 238 -12.37 13.65 -10.01
C THR A 238 -13.66 14.41 -9.71
N SER A 239 -14.52 13.82 -8.89
CA SER A 239 -15.73 14.49 -8.39
C SER A 239 -15.35 15.67 -7.50
N VAL A 240 -16.12 16.75 -7.54
CA VAL A 240 -15.96 17.88 -6.60
C VAL A 240 -16.11 17.39 -5.15
N ALA A 241 -16.99 16.41 -4.90
CA ALA A 241 -17.23 15.82 -3.58
C ALA A 241 -16.00 15.12 -2.97
N SER A 242 -15.00 14.75 -3.78
CA SER A 242 -13.78 14.09 -3.27
C SER A 242 -12.73 15.06 -2.71
N ILE A 243 -12.98 16.37 -2.79
CA ILE A 243 -12.06 17.41 -2.32
C ILE A 243 -12.25 17.56 -0.82
N THR A 244 -11.26 17.12 -0.05
CA THR A 244 -11.28 17.17 1.42
C THR A 244 -10.17 18.04 1.99
N THR A 245 -9.25 18.52 1.15
CA THR A 245 -8.08 19.27 1.60
C THR A 245 -7.75 20.45 0.69
N GLN A 246 -7.14 21.47 1.27
CA GLN A 246 -6.65 22.64 0.54
C GLN A 246 -5.64 22.26 -0.56
N LYS A 247 -4.80 21.25 -0.33
CA LYS A 247 -3.85 20.77 -1.34
C LYS A 247 -4.53 20.20 -2.59
N GLN A 248 -5.67 19.51 -2.43
CA GLN A 248 -6.45 19.01 -3.56
C GLN A 248 -7.15 20.13 -4.32
N LEU A 249 -7.71 21.12 -3.60
CA LEU A 249 -8.27 22.32 -4.22
C LEU A 249 -7.21 23.07 -5.02
N GLU A 250 -5.99 23.15 -4.48
CA GLU A 250 -4.89 23.85 -5.12
C GLU A 250 -4.35 23.16 -6.36
N SER A 251 -4.46 21.83 -6.44
CA SER A 251 -4.00 21.02 -7.56
C SER A 251 -4.94 21.02 -8.76
N ILE A 252 -6.10 21.68 -8.66
CA ILE A 252 -7.04 21.84 -9.78
C ILE A 252 -6.38 22.62 -10.91
N THR A 253 -6.43 22.06 -12.13
CA THR A 253 -5.75 22.64 -13.30
C THR A 253 -6.37 23.94 -13.77
N ASP A 254 -7.70 24.07 -13.64
CA ASP A 254 -8.44 25.24 -14.10
C ASP A 254 -8.44 26.34 -13.04
N THR A 255 -7.76 27.44 -13.32
CA THR A 255 -7.63 28.56 -12.38
C THR A 255 -8.93 29.34 -12.15
N GLY A 256 -9.88 29.28 -13.08
CA GLY A 256 -11.19 29.91 -12.93
C GLY A 256 -12.06 29.11 -11.97
N ILE A 257 -12.19 27.80 -12.24
CA ILE A 257 -12.91 26.88 -11.36
C ILE A 257 -12.29 26.86 -9.96
N LYS A 258 -10.96 26.86 -9.85
CA LYS A 258 -10.26 26.92 -8.55
C LYS A 258 -10.70 28.13 -7.72
N LYS A 259 -10.85 29.31 -8.33
CA LYS A 259 -11.34 30.52 -7.63
C LYS A 259 -12.79 30.39 -7.19
N ILE A 260 -13.65 29.87 -8.07
CA ILE A 260 -15.07 29.64 -7.75
C ILE A 260 -15.20 28.74 -6.52
N LEU A 261 -14.49 27.61 -6.52
CA LEU A 261 -14.52 26.65 -5.41
C LEU A 261 -13.88 27.21 -4.13
N GLN A 262 -12.87 28.06 -4.25
CA GLN A 262 -12.27 28.74 -3.10
C GLN A 262 -13.23 29.74 -2.47
N ASN A 263 -13.89 30.59 -3.26
CA ASN A 263 -14.92 31.51 -2.78
C ASN A 263 -16.09 30.75 -2.13
N HIS A 264 -16.47 29.60 -2.71
CA HIS A 264 -17.50 28.73 -2.12
C HIS A 264 -17.06 28.18 -0.76
N LEU A 265 -15.85 27.66 -0.65
CA LEU A 265 -15.31 27.15 0.61
C LEU A 265 -15.24 28.24 1.69
N GLU A 266 -14.91 29.48 1.32
CA GLU A 266 -14.91 30.63 2.22
C GLU A 266 -16.31 30.93 2.79
N ASN A 267 -17.38 30.76 1.99
CA ASN A 267 -18.76 30.91 2.48
C ASN A 267 -19.16 29.87 3.54
N TYR A 268 -18.45 28.73 3.60
CA TYR A 268 -18.65 27.66 4.59
C TYR A 268 -17.58 27.71 5.71
N GLY A 269 -16.90 28.85 5.88
CA GLY A 269 -15.91 29.03 6.95
C GLY A 269 -14.70 28.10 6.83
N GLY A 270 -14.41 27.57 5.64
CA GLY A 270 -13.32 26.61 5.43
C GLY A 270 -13.69 25.14 5.69
N ASN A 271 -14.96 24.82 5.96
CA ASN A 271 -15.41 23.45 6.18
C ASN A 271 -15.60 22.69 4.86
N PHE A 272 -14.66 21.79 4.54
CA PHE A 272 -14.68 21.00 3.31
C PHE A 272 -15.85 20.01 3.25
N GLU A 273 -16.22 19.39 4.38
CA GLU A 273 -17.25 18.35 4.42
C GLU A 273 -18.62 18.92 4.07
N GLU A 274 -18.95 20.09 4.63
CA GLU A 274 -20.19 20.79 4.34
C GLU A 274 -20.17 21.46 2.96
N ALA A 275 -19.07 22.14 2.60
CA ALA A 275 -18.98 22.86 1.33
C ALA A 275 -19.12 21.94 0.11
N PHE A 276 -18.60 20.71 0.21
CA PHE A 276 -18.61 19.72 -0.86
C PHE A 276 -19.53 18.52 -0.60
N SER A 277 -20.49 18.66 0.32
CA SER A 277 -21.62 17.75 0.47
C SER A 277 -22.54 17.80 -0.76
N PRO A 278 -23.50 16.86 -0.93
CA PRO A 278 -24.51 16.95 -1.99
C PRO A 278 -25.27 18.30 -1.99
N GLU A 279 -25.64 18.80 -0.82
CA GLU A 279 -26.32 20.08 -0.61
C GLU A 279 -25.38 21.25 -0.90
N GLY A 280 -24.13 21.18 -0.41
CA GLY A 280 -23.10 22.18 -0.67
C GLY A 280 -22.80 22.33 -2.17
N ILE A 281 -22.74 21.21 -2.91
CA ILE A 281 -22.56 21.21 -4.36
C ILE A 281 -23.79 21.75 -5.10
N SER A 282 -25.01 21.52 -4.60
CA SER A 282 -26.20 22.17 -5.17
C SER A 282 -26.11 23.69 -5.02
N SER A 283 -25.86 24.15 -3.79
CA SER A 283 -25.69 25.57 -3.46
C SER A 283 -24.58 26.24 -4.29
N LEU A 284 -23.45 25.55 -4.49
CA LEU A 284 -22.37 26.00 -5.35
C LEU A 284 -22.85 26.29 -6.78
N ASN A 285 -23.65 25.38 -7.34
CA ASN A 285 -24.09 25.45 -8.73
C ASN A 285 -25.21 26.48 -8.93
N ASP A 286 -26.08 26.65 -7.93
CA ASP A 286 -27.13 27.67 -7.91
C ASP A 286 -26.52 29.08 -7.82
N ASN A 287 -25.44 29.24 -7.04
CA ASN A 287 -24.78 30.53 -6.80
C ASN A 287 -23.53 30.77 -7.66
N ILE A 288 -23.29 29.95 -8.69
CA ILE A 288 -22.02 29.96 -9.42
C ILE A 288 -21.68 31.31 -10.05
N LYS A 289 -22.69 32.07 -10.48
CA LYS A 289 -22.52 33.40 -11.07
C LYS A 289 -21.96 34.39 -10.06
N LEU A 290 -22.47 34.37 -8.83
CA LEU A 290 -21.98 35.22 -7.73
C LEU A 290 -20.53 34.87 -7.40
N LEU A 291 -20.25 33.57 -7.25
CA LEU A 291 -18.93 33.03 -6.93
C LEU A 291 -17.88 33.30 -8.04
N ASN A 292 -18.33 33.48 -9.29
CA ASN A 292 -17.48 33.79 -10.44
C ASN A 292 -17.45 35.30 -10.77
N GLY A 293 -17.74 36.17 -9.80
CA GLY A 293 -17.65 37.62 -9.96
C GLY A 293 -18.63 38.17 -11.01
N GLY A 294 -19.85 37.62 -11.04
CA GLY A 294 -20.94 38.03 -11.94
C GLY A 294 -20.92 37.37 -13.32
N ARG A 295 -19.97 36.48 -13.61
CA ARG A 295 -19.85 35.81 -14.91
C ARG A 295 -20.55 34.45 -14.91
N ASP A 296 -21.35 34.19 -15.93
CA ASP A 296 -22.05 32.91 -16.06
C ASP A 296 -21.07 31.74 -16.26
N HIS A 297 -21.41 30.59 -15.70
CA HIS A 297 -20.66 29.34 -15.83
C HIS A 297 -21.63 28.15 -15.75
N LYS A 298 -21.28 27.02 -16.40
CA LYS A 298 -22.07 25.78 -16.33
C LYS A 298 -21.89 25.09 -14.96
N PRO A 299 -22.85 24.27 -14.50
CA PRO A 299 -22.68 23.53 -13.26
C PRO A 299 -21.40 22.67 -13.23
N ILE A 300 -20.68 22.72 -12.11
CA ILE A 300 -19.42 22.01 -11.87
C ILE A 300 -19.72 20.76 -11.06
N LYS A 301 -19.59 19.60 -11.70
CA LYS A 301 -19.73 18.28 -11.05
C LYS A 301 -18.39 17.60 -10.82
N CYS A 302 -17.47 17.75 -11.78
CA CYS A 302 -16.14 17.14 -11.75
C CYS A 302 -15.09 18.16 -12.16
N VAL A 303 -13.94 18.10 -11.48
CA VAL A 303 -12.78 18.95 -11.75
C VAL A 303 -11.61 18.11 -12.24
N ARG A 304 -10.68 18.75 -12.96
CA ARG A 304 -9.40 18.13 -13.32
C ARG A 304 -8.39 18.48 -12.24
N VAL A 305 -7.85 17.46 -11.60
CA VAL A 305 -6.75 17.60 -10.63
C VAL A 305 -5.45 17.20 -11.29
N SER A 306 -4.37 17.86 -10.91
CA SER A 306 -3.03 17.60 -11.42
C SER A 306 -2.11 17.02 -10.36
N GLU A 307 -1.19 16.18 -10.82
CA GLU A 307 -0.13 15.59 -10.02
C GLU A 307 1.14 15.47 -10.86
N LYS A 308 2.30 15.50 -10.20
CA LYS A 308 3.59 15.37 -10.88
C LYS A 308 3.65 14.04 -11.63
N PHE A 309 4.13 14.09 -12.87
CA PHE A 309 4.28 12.91 -13.71
C PHE A 309 5.60 12.21 -13.38
N SER A 310 5.57 11.23 -12.47
CA SER A 310 6.79 10.48 -12.06
C SER A 310 6.63 8.97 -12.17
N THR A 311 5.61 8.39 -11.54
CA THR A 311 5.46 6.93 -11.38
C THR A 311 4.49 6.30 -12.37
N LYS A 312 4.05 7.04 -13.39
CA LYS A 312 3.03 6.59 -14.34
C LYS A 312 3.64 6.06 -15.63
N PHE A 313 2.96 5.10 -16.23
CA PHE A 313 3.38 4.47 -17.48
C PHE A 313 2.22 4.45 -18.49
N PRO A 314 2.52 4.42 -19.80
CA PRO A 314 1.50 4.40 -20.84
C PRO A 314 0.74 3.06 -20.83
N VAL A 315 -0.56 3.11 -21.11
CA VAL A 315 -1.44 1.93 -21.12
C VAL A 315 -1.14 1.02 -22.31
N GLY A 316 -0.69 1.58 -23.42
CA GLY A 316 -0.33 0.83 -24.60
C GLY A 316 0.66 1.57 -25.48
N GLN A 317 1.08 0.91 -26.55
CA GLN A 317 2.12 1.44 -27.44
C GLN A 317 1.55 2.21 -28.65
N VAL A 318 0.22 2.13 -28.87
CA VAL A 318 -0.41 2.61 -30.11
C VAL A 318 -1.50 3.64 -29.83
N ALA A 319 -1.55 4.67 -30.68
CA ALA A 319 -2.62 5.67 -30.77
C ALA A 319 -2.97 6.34 -29.42
N SER A 320 -4.26 6.43 -29.08
CA SER A 320 -4.72 7.06 -27.84
C SER A 320 -4.12 6.40 -26.59
N LYS A 321 -3.85 5.08 -26.63
CA LYS A 321 -3.38 4.34 -25.46
C LYS A 321 -1.93 4.66 -25.09
N SER A 322 -1.12 5.15 -26.03
CA SER A 322 0.23 5.66 -25.73
C SER A 322 0.23 7.05 -25.10
N LYS A 323 -0.88 7.78 -25.21
CA LYS A 323 -1.08 9.10 -24.60
C LYS A 323 -1.88 9.05 -23.30
N SER A 324 -2.35 7.86 -22.91
CA SER A 324 -3.06 7.62 -21.65
C SER A 324 -2.12 6.94 -20.67
N TYR A 325 -2.00 7.54 -19.48
CA TYR A 325 -1.05 7.11 -18.47
C TYR A 325 -1.78 6.66 -17.21
N VAL A 326 -1.28 5.58 -16.63
CA VAL A 326 -1.83 4.95 -15.42
C VAL A 326 -0.71 4.74 -14.40
N GLU A 327 -1.11 4.67 -13.13
CA GLU A 327 -0.21 4.33 -12.03
C GLU A 327 -0.33 2.85 -11.69
N ALA A 328 0.77 2.23 -11.27
CA ALA A 328 0.75 0.85 -10.79
C ALA A 328 -0.27 0.66 -9.65
N GLU A 329 -0.93 -0.50 -9.63
CA GLU A 329 -1.91 -0.79 -8.59
C GLU A 329 -1.20 -1.01 -7.24
N LYS A 330 -1.74 -0.40 -6.18
CA LYS A 330 -1.17 -0.54 -4.84
C LYS A 330 -1.41 -1.96 -4.30
N GLY A 331 -0.47 -2.48 -3.53
CA GLY A 331 -0.59 -3.81 -2.91
C GLY A 331 -0.41 -4.99 -3.88
N THR A 332 0.00 -4.73 -5.14
CA THR A 332 0.29 -5.78 -6.13
C THR A 332 1.77 -6.16 -6.21
N ASN A 333 2.61 -5.42 -5.49
CA ASN A 333 4.04 -5.71 -5.33
C ASN A 333 4.22 -7.06 -4.63
N LEU A 334 4.57 -8.07 -5.41
CA LEU A 334 4.74 -9.44 -4.94
C LEU A 334 6.16 -9.76 -4.54
N PHE A 335 7.15 -9.05 -5.08
CA PHE A 335 8.56 -9.38 -4.88
C PHE A 335 9.31 -8.19 -4.30
N PHE A 336 9.99 -8.45 -3.19
CA PHE A 336 10.93 -7.59 -2.53
C PHE A 336 12.31 -8.22 -2.66
N ALA A 337 13.17 -7.61 -3.47
CA ALA A 337 14.50 -8.10 -3.76
C ALA A 337 15.49 -7.56 -2.72
N ILE A 338 16.35 -8.45 -2.22
CA ILE A 338 17.48 -8.12 -1.35
C ILE A 338 18.75 -8.44 -2.14
N TYR A 339 19.47 -7.39 -2.54
CA TYR A 339 20.75 -7.45 -3.21
C TYR A 339 21.88 -7.19 -2.22
N VAL A 340 23.12 -7.53 -2.60
CA VAL A 340 24.34 -7.24 -1.84
C VAL A 340 25.27 -6.41 -2.71
N ASP A 341 25.75 -5.29 -2.17
CA ASP A 341 26.76 -4.45 -2.83
C ASP A 341 28.18 -5.03 -2.70
N GLU A 342 29.16 -4.38 -3.33
CA GLU A 342 30.56 -4.80 -3.30
C GLU A 342 31.16 -4.82 -1.88
N ASN A 343 30.56 -4.09 -0.93
CA ASN A 343 31.00 -4.01 0.46
C ASN A 343 30.26 -5.00 1.39
N GLY A 344 29.43 -5.90 0.83
CA GLY A 344 28.65 -6.84 1.62
C GLY A 344 27.37 -6.26 2.24
N LYS A 345 27.00 -5.01 1.92
CA LYS A 345 25.83 -4.35 2.49
C LYS A 345 24.57 -4.63 1.66
N ARG A 346 23.47 -4.93 2.35
CA ARG A 346 22.19 -5.22 1.72
C ARG A 346 21.55 -3.96 1.11
N VAL A 347 21.15 -4.07 -0.16
CA VAL A 347 20.41 -3.07 -0.93
C VAL A 347 19.02 -3.61 -1.25
N PHE A 348 17.99 -2.78 -1.04
CA PHE A 348 16.60 -3.22 -1.09
C PHE A 348 15.85 -2.60 -2.27
N GLU A 349 15.12 -3.42 -3.01
CA GLU A 349 14.26 -2.94 -4.10
C GLU A 349 12.93 -3.68 -4.12
N THR A 350 11.82 -2.94 -4.16
CA THR A 350 10.52 -3.53 -4.47
C THR A 350 10.33 -3.58 -5.97
N ILE A 351 10.12 -4.77 -6.54
CA ILE A 351 9.94 -4.94 -7.99
C ILE A 351 8.46 -4.73 -8.35
N PRO A 352 8.12 -3.73 -9.17
CA PRO A 352 6.74 -3.50 -9.61
C PRO A 352 6.22 -4.68 -10.43
N LEU A 353 4.93 -5.02 -10.26
CA LEU A 353 4.29 -6.14 -10.95
C LEU A 353 4.46 -6.08 -12.48
N ILE A 354 4.43 -4.89 -13.08
CA ILE A 354 4.58 -4.73 -14.52
C ILE A 354 5.95 -5.22 -15.02
N LYS A 355 7.04 -4.87 -14.33
CA LYS A 355 8.39 -5.35 -14.67
C LYS A 355 8.49 -6.87 -14.56
N VAL A 356 7.82 -7.45 -13.56
CA VAL A 356 7.77 -8.91 -13.38
C VAL A 356 7.03 -9.58 -14.54
N VAL A 357 5.90 -9.01 -14.97
CA VAL A 357 5.14 -9.52 -16.11
C VAL A 357 5.95 -9.44 -17.39
N GLU A 358 6.62 -8.32 -17.65
CA GLU A 358 7.51 -8.15 -18.81
C GLU A 358 8.64 -9.18 -18.81
N SER A 359 9.30 -9.36 -17.67
CA SER A 359 10.36 -10.36 -17.51
C SER A 359 9.85 -11.78 -17.76
N LYS A 360 8.66 -12.12 -17.23
CA LYS A 360 8.04 -13.43 -17.45
C LYS A 360 7.58 -13.67 -18.89
N LYS A 361 7.16 -12.63 -19.61
CA LYS A 361 6.88 -12.71 -21.06
C LYS A 361 8.13 -13.05 -21.85
N LEU A 362 9.28 -12.54 -21.45
CA LEU A 362 10.59 -12.84 -22.04
C LEU A 362 11.21 -14.14 -21.51
N HIS A 363 10.46 -14.96 -20.75
CA HIS A 363 10.94 -16.19 -20.13
C HIS A 363 12.12 -15.99 -19.13
N LEU A 364 12.26 -14.79 -18.57
CA LEU A 364 13.26 -14.47 -17.55
C LEU A 364 12.75 -14.72 -16.12
N SER A 365 13.66 -14.60 -15.14
CA SER A 365 13.31 -14.61 -13.72
C SER A 365 12.33 -13.48 -13.37
N ALA A 366 11.51 -13.70 -12.33
CA ALA A 366 10.58 -12.67 -11.84
C ALA A 366 11.33 -11.48 -11.22
N VAL A 367 12.48 -11.77 -10.61
CA VAL A 367 13.36 -10.79 -9.97
C VAL A 367 14.68 -10.83 -10.72
N PRO A 368 15.21 -9.67 -11.16
CA PRO A 368 16.52 -9.59 -11.81
C PRO A 368 17.63 -10.15 -10.92
N GLU A 369 18.61 -10.83 -11.53
CA GLU A 369 19.79 -11.34 -10.80
C GLU A 369 20.73 -10.21 -10.37
N CYS A 370 20.78 -9.13 -11.15
CA CYS A 370 21.48 -7.91 -10.80
C CYS A 370 20.53 -6.71 -10.85
N ASN A 371 20.69 -5.79 -9.90
CA ASN A 371 19.98 -4.52 -9.95
C ASN A 371 20.62 -3.55 -10.97
N ALA A 372 20.02 -2.37 -11.16
CA ALA A 372 20.54 -1.35 -12.08
C ALA A 372 21.95 -0.83 -11.74
N SER A 373 22.41 -1.04 -10.50
CA SER A 373 23.75 -0.67 -10.01
C SER A 373 24.76 -1.82 -10.12
N GLY A 374 24.37 -3.00 -10.62
CA GLY A 374 25.24 -4.17 -10.74
C GLY A 374 25.32 -5.06 -9.49
N ASN A 375 24.57 -4.76 -8.43
CA ASN A 375 24.57 -5.55 -7.19
C ASN A 375 23.87 -6.89 -7.41
N LYS A 376 24.43 -7.97 -6.87
CA LYS A 376 23.92 -9.34 -7.04
C LYS A 376 22.78 -9.65 -6.07
N LEU A 377 21.79 -10.41 -6.54
CA LEU A 377 20.64 -10.83 -5.76
C LEU A 377 21.04 -11.88 -4.73
N LEU A 378 20.75 -11.62 -3.45
CA LEU A 378 20.90 -12.61 -2.38
C LEU A 378 19.68 -13.53 -2.33
N PHE A 379 18.49 -12.94 -2.16
CA PHE A 379 17.20 -13.63 -2.29
C PHE A 379 16.06 -12.62 -2.45
N SER A 380 14.87 -13.12 -2.80
CA SER A 380 13.65 -12.32 -2.84
C SER A 380 12.63 -12.79 -1.82
N LEU A 381 11.92 -11.84 -1.22
CA LEU A 381 10.81 -12.06 -0.31
C LEU A 381 9.47 -11.70 -0.97
N SER A 382 8.45 -12.49 -0.67
CA SER A 382 7.08 -12.29 -1.07
C SER A 382 6.14 -12.39 0.14
N PRO A 383 4.93 -11.81 0.07
CA PRO A 383 3.95 -11.96 1.14
C PRO A 383 3.69 -13.44 1.47
N GLY A 384 3.88 -13.80 2.73
CA GLY A 384 3.82 -15.18 3.22
C GLY A 384 5.15 -15.92 3.26
N ASP A 385 6.27 -15.34 2.79
CA ASP A 385 7.60 -15.89 3.04
C ASP A 385 7.94 -15.79 4.53
N LEU A 386 8.59 -16.83 5.05
CA LEU A 386 9.13 -16.87 6.40
C LEU A 386 10.59 -16.46 6.38
N VAL A 387 11.00 -15.72 7.42
CA VAL A 387 12.37 -15.32 7.63
C VAL A 387 12.79 -15.57 9.08
N TYR A 388 14.02 -16.03 9.27
CA TYR A 388 14.66 -16.12 10.58
C TYR A 388 15.48 -14.87 10.86
N VAL A 389 15.46 -14.39 12.10
CA VAL A 389 16.27 -13.26 12.56
C VAL A 389 17.29 -13.78 13.56
N PRO A 390 18.56 -13.98 13.19
CA PRO A 390 19.58 -14.43 14.12
C PRO A 390 19.89 -13.35 15.17
N GLU A 391 20.45 -13.76 16.31
CA GLU A 391 21.11 -12.88 17.28
C GLU A 391 22.48 -12.43 16.75
N GLU A 392 23.04 -11.38 17.36
CA GLU A 392 24.41 -10.99 17.06
C GLU A 392 25.34 -12.17 17.40
N ASP A 393 26.20 -12.53 16.43
CA ASP A 393 27.14 -13.65 16.50
C ASP A 393 26.51 -15.06 16.65
N GLU A 394 25.21 -15.22 16.38
CA GLU A 394 24.57 -16.54 16.38
C GLU A 394 25.01 -17.39 15.18
N HIS A 395 25.61 -18.55 15.46
CA HIS A 395 25.76 -19.60 14.47
C HIS A 395 24.45 -20.36 14.28
N VAL A 396 23.85 -20.22 13.10
CA VAL A 396 22.52 -20.75 12.81
C VAL A 396 22.57 -22.27 12.66
N THR A 397 22.19 -22.98 13.72
CA THR A 397 22.06 -24.44 13.73
C THR A 397 20.60 -24.87 13.88
N MET A 398 20.22 -25.96 13.21
CA MET A 398 18.89 -26.55 13.37
C MET A 398 18.79 -27.33 14.70
N PRO A 399 17.63 -27.31 15.39
CA PRO A 399 16.39 -26.62 15.05
C PRO A 399 16.41 -25.12 15.38
N LEU A 400 15.79 -24.30 14.52
CA LEU A 400 15.67 -22.85 14.75
C LEU A 400 14.64 -22.53 15.84
N ASN A 401 14.86 -21.44 16.57
CA ASN A 401 13.90 -20.92 17.53
C ASN A 401 12.65 -20.34 16.80
N PRO A 402 11.45 -20.95 16.92
CA PRO A 402 10.26 -20.50 16.19
C PRO A 402 9.78 -19.10 16.59
N LYS A 403 10.21 -18.60 17.77
CA LYS A 403 9.91 -17.25 18.24
C LYS A 403 10.67 -16.18 17.46
N ARG A 404 11.83 -16.51 16.87
CA ARG A 404 12.60 -15.56 16.04
C ARG A 404 12.25 -15.66 14.54
N ILE A 405 11.16 -16.37 14.21
CA ILE A 405 10.66 -16.51 12.84
C ILE A 405 9.52 -15.50 12.59
N TYR A 406 9.67 -14.77 11.49
CA TYR A 406 8.73 -13.73 11.06
C TYR A 406 8.19 -14.02 9.67
N LYS A 407 6.91 -13.71 9.46
CA LYS A 407 6.21 -13.74 8.18
C LYS A 407 6.28 -12.35 7.52
N MET A 408 6.75 -12.30 6.29
CA MET A 408 6.67 -11.10 5.45
C MET A 408 5.21 -10.84 5.06
N VAL A 409 4.73 -9.61 5.27
CA VAL A 409 3.33 -9.22 4.97
C VAL A 409 3.23 -8.28 3.78
N SER A 410 4.09 -7.27 3.71
CA SER A 410 4.03 -6.27 2.64
C SER A 410 5.34 -5.51 2.50
N SER A 411 5.58 -4.94 1.32
CA SER A 411 6.74 -4.10 1.02
C SER A 411 6.33 -2.83 0.27
N GLY A 412 7.19 -1.82 0.34
CA GLY A 412 7.04 -0.58 -0.41
C GLY A 412 8.37 0.16 -0.50
N SER A 413 8.78 0.51 -1.73
CA SER A 413 10.09 1.13 -1.98
C SER A 413 11.22 0.31 -1.32
N CYS A 414 11.91 0.86 -0.33
CA CYS A 414 12.96 0.18 0.44
C CYS A 414 12.47 -0.40 1.79
N GLN A 415 11.18 -0.29 2.10
CA GLN A 415 10.58 -0.76 3.36
C GLN A 415 9.97 -2.15 3.18
N CYS A 416 10.13 -3.00 4.18
CA CYS A 416 9.55 -4.34 4.21
C CYS A 416 9.02 -4.62 5.62
N PHE A 417 7.75 -5.02 5.69
CA PHE A 417 7.01 -5.20 6.92
C PHE A 417 6.74 -6.67 7.18
N PHE A 418 6.86 -7.04 8.44
CA PHE A 418 6.76 -8.38 8.95
C PHE A 418 5.81 -8.43 10.14
N VAL A 419 5.32 -9.62 10.40
CA VAL A 419 4.66 -10.00 11.65
C VAL A 419 5.24 -11.32 12.11
N PRO A 420 5.29 -11.59 13.41
CA PRO A 420 5.75 -12.89 13.88
C PRO A 420 4.88 -14.01 13.34
N GLN A 421 5.48 -15.17 13.06
CA GLN A 421 4.82 -16.24 12.29
C GLN A 421 3.55 -16.78 12.95
N TYR A 422 3.49 -16.81 14.29
CA TYR A 422 2.32 -17.27 15.02
C TYR A 422 1.20 -16.22 15.12
N VAL A 423 1.46 -14.94 14.87
CA VAL A 423 0.45 -13.89 15.06
C VAL A 423 -0.54 -13.86 13.91
N ALA A 424 -1.82 -14.05 14.22
CA ALA A 424 -2.94 -13.92 13.27
C ALA A 424 -3.54 -12.52 13.30
N THR A 425 -3.85 -12.00 14.49
CA THR A 425 -4.42 -10.65 14.69
C THR A 425 -3.78 -10.02 15.93
N PRO A 426 -3.31 -8.76 15.88
CA PRO A 426 -2.83 -8.06 17.07
C PRO A 426 -3.99 -7.80 18.06
N ILE A 427 -3.69 -7.80 19.35
CA ILE A 427 -4.70 -7.61 20.41
C ILE A 427 -4.97 -6.11 20.60
N GLU A 428 -3.91 -5.31 20.66
CA GLU A 428 -3.98 -3.85 20.59
C GLU A 428 -3.53 -3.34 19.22
N ASN A 429 -4.52 -2.95 18.40
CA ASN A 429 -4.25 -2.26 17.14
C ASN A 429 -3.35 -1.04 17.38
N ILE A 430 -2.42 -0.80 16.46
CA ILE A 430 -1.49 0.33 16.42
C ILE A 430 -0.35 0.28 17.47
N LYS A 431 -0.57 -0.35 18.62
CA LYS A 431 0.40 -0.36 19.73
C LYS A 431 1.46 -1.47 19.62
N GLU A 432 1.04 -2.71 19.34
CA GLU A 432 1.95 -3.87 19.37
C GLU A 432 2.92 -3.92 18.18
N LEU A 433 2.40 -3.63 16.99
CA LEU A 433 3.11 -3.78 15.72
C LEU A 433 3.14 -2.46 14.94
N GLY A 434 2.91 -1.33 15.62
CA GLY A 434 2.90 0.00 15.03
C GLY A 434 1.63 0.33 14.21
N PRO A 435 1.56 1.53 13.59
CA PRO A 435 0.33 2.11 13.02
C PRO A 435 -0.41 1.27 11.99
N ASN A 436 0.27 0.34 11.33
CA ASN A 436 -0.31 -0.54 10.32
C ASN A 436 -0.38 -2.00 10.77
N ASN A 437 -0.24 -2.27 12.09
CA ASN A 437 -0.24 -3.62 12.66
C ASN A 437 0.82 -4.55 12.04
N LYS A 438 1.97 -3.98 11.66
CA LYS A 438 3.09 -4.67 11.02
C LYS A 438 4.37 -3.86 11.22
N SER A 439 5.49 -4.53 11.47
CA SER A 439 6.74 -3.89 11.87
C SER A 439 7.88 -4.19 10.88
N GLU A 440 8.80 -3.24 10.70
CA GLU A 440 10.09 -3.52 10.04
C GLU A 440 11.14 -4.10 11.01
N ARG A 441 10.84 -4.05 12.31
CA ARG A 441 11.72 -4.47 13.41
C ARG A 441 11.17 -5.72 14.09
N ALA A 442 12.09 -6.59 14.49
CA ALA A 442 11.84 -7.67 15.41
C ALA A 442 11.55 -7.11 16.81
N TRP A 443 11.16 -7.98 17.74
CA TRP A 443 10.80 -7.56 19.10
C TRP A 443 11.98 -7.03 19.92
N ASP A 444 13.18 -7.53 19.64
CA ASP A 444 14.44 -7.01 20.16
C ASP A 444 14.85 -5.66 19.52
N GLY A 445 14.05 -5.11 18.61
CA GLY A 445 14.32 -3.86 17.92
C GLY A 445 15.23 -4.00 16.69
N ILE A 446 15.74 -5.21 16.40
CA ILE A 446 16.60 -5.46 15.25
C ILE A 446 15.83 -5.25 13.95
N GLN A 447 16.46 -4.58 12.97
CA GLN A 447 15.84 -4.36 11.68
C GLN A 447 15.88 -5.64 10.83
N ILE A 448 14.74 -6.34 10.75
CA ILE A 448 14.60 -7.69 10.17
C ILE A 448 15.27 -7.79 8.80
N LYS A 449 14.89 -6.93 7.85
CA LYS A 449 15.39 -6.99 6.46
C LYS A 449 16.93 -6.90 6.32
N LYS A 450 17.63 -6.32 7.30
CA LYS A 450 19.09 -6.18 7.26
C LYS A 450 19.83 -7.45 7.63
N VAL A 451 19.26 -8.30 8.47
CA VAL A 451 19.95 -9.48 9.03
C VAL A 451 19.26 -10.79 8.66
N CYS A 452 17.98 -10.74 8.24
CA CYS A 452 17.18 -11.94 8.13
C CYS A 452 17.70 -12.95 7.11
N LEU A 453 17.38 -14.21 7.38
CA LEU A 453 17.62 -15.36 6.50
C LEU A 453 16.28 -15.86 5.98
N LYS A 454 16.16 -16.14 4.69
CA LYS A 454 14.91 -16.66 4.13
C LYS A 454 14.77 -18.14 4.46
N LEU A 455 13.59 -18.55 4.88
CA LEU A 455 13.26 -19.96 5.17
C LEU A 455 12.39 -20.54 4.06
N GLU A 456 12.73 -21.72 3.59
CA GLU A 456 11.85 -22.56 2.79
C GLU A 456 11.25 -23.64 3.69
N THR A 457 9.92 -23.65 3.81
CA THR A 457 9.19 -24.64 4.60
C THR A 457 8.32 -25.52 3.72
N ASP A 458 8.15 -26.77 4.14
CA ASP A 458 7.16 -27.66 3.53
C ASP A 458 5.74 -27.34 4.03
N ARG A 459 4.75 -28.12 3.57
CA ARG A 459 3.34 -27.91 3.98
C ARG A 459 3.08 -28.23 5.46
N LEU A 460 3.93 -29.05 6.08
CA LEU A 460 3.83 -29.42 7.50
C LEU A 460 4.54 -28.41 8.41
N GLY A 461 5.28 -27.46 7.84
CA GLY A 461 6.05 -26.46 8.59
C GLY A 461 7.50 -26.88 8.85
N ASN A 462 7.97 -28.00 8.30
CA ASN A 462 9.38 -28.38 8.45
C ASN A 462 10.24 -27.43 7.61
N ILE A 463 11.34 -26.94 8.19
CA ILE A 463 12.31 -26.09 7.49
C ILE A 463 13.17 -26.99 6.61
N VAL A 464 13.03 -26.81 5.30
CA VAL A 464 13.76 -27.56 4.26
C VAL A 464 15.09 -26.90 3.96
N LYS A 465 15.12 -25.56 3.91
CA LYS A 465 16.32 -24.80 3.55
C LYS A 465 16.34 -23.43 4.24
N VAL A 466 17.54 -22.99 4.60
CA VAL A 466 17.84 -21.63 5.03
C VAL A 466 18.66 -20.96 3.92
N ILE A 467 18.22 -19.80 3.45
CA ILE A 467 18.82 -19.07 2.32
C ILE A 467 19.35 -17.72 2.83
N GLY A 468 20.56 -17.37 2.38
CA GLY A 468 21.29 -16.18 2.84
C GLY A 468 22.23 -16.43 4.02
N HIS A 469 22.37 -17.70 4.41
CA HIS A 469 23.47 -18.21 5.21
C HIS A 469 24.55 -18.67 4.21
N ASP A 470 25.80 -18.29 4.44
CA ASP A 470 26.94 -18.80 3.66
C ASP A 470 27.22 -20.28 3.98
#